data_AF-A0A8C9HTR1-F1
#
_entry.id   AF-A0A8C9HTR1-F1
#
_cell.length_a   1.000
_cell.length_b   1.000
_cell.length_c   1.000
_cell.angle_alpha   90.00
_cell.angle_beta   90.00
_cell.angle_gamma   90.00
#
_symmetry.space_group_name_H-M   'P 1'
#
loop_
_entity.id
_entity.type
_entity.pdbx_description
1 polymer ?
#
loop_
_entity_poly.entity_id
_entity_poly.type
_entity_poly.pdbx_seq_one_letter_code
_entity_poly.pdbx_strand_id
1 'polypeptide(L)'
;MARMNRPAPVEVSYKHMRFLITHNPTNATLSTFIEDLKKYGATTVVRVCEVTYDKTPLEKDGITVVDWPFDDGAPPPGKVVEDWLSLVKAKFCEAPGSCVAVHCVAGLGRKRRGAINSKQLTYLEKYRPKQRLRFKDPHTHKTRCCVM
;
A
#
# COMPACT_ATOMS: atom_id res chain seq x y z
N MET A 1 -26.01 -17.41 -7.08
CA MET A 1 -24.96 -17.00 -6.13
C MET A 1 -24.77 -15.49 -6.28
N ALA A 2 -24.94 -14.74 -5.21
CA ALA A 2 -24.98 -13.27 -5.26
C ALA A 2 -23.65 -12.70 -5.78
N ARG A 3 -23.71 -11.88 -6.83
CA ARG A 3 -22.61 -11.01 -7.26
C ARG A 3 -22.27 -10.11 -6.08
N MET A 4 -21.19 -10.41 -5.37
CA MET A 4 -20.62 -9.48 -4.41
C MET A 4 -20.13 -8.28 -5.23
N ASN A 5 -20.85 -7.14 -5.15
CA ASN A 5 -20.38 -5.85 -5.64
C ASN A 5 -19.15 -5.44 -4.82
N ARG A 6 -18.01 -6.08 -5.08
CA ARG A 6 -16.74 -5.68 -4.50
C ARG A 6 -16.30 -4.41 -5.23
N PRO A 7 -16.03 -3.31 -4.51
CA PRO A 7 -15.50 -2.11 -5.15
C PRO A 7 -14.20 -2.47 -5.89
N ALA A 8 -14.03 -1.89 -7.08
CA ALA A 8 -12.84 -2.09 -7.86
C ALA A 8 -11.60 -1.63 -7.09
N PRO A 9 -10.44 -2.28 -7.26
CA PRO A 9 -9.15 -1.77 -6.79
C PRO A 9 -8.96 -0.31 -7.22
N VAL A 10 -8.44 0.51 -6.31
CA VAL A 10 -8.17 1.93 -6.58
C VAL A 10 -6.67 2.10 -6.74
N GLU A 11 -6.23 2.49 -7.92
CA GLU A 11 -4.84 2.87 -8.16
C GLU A 11 -4.64 4.36 -7.84
N VAL A 12 -3.58 4.66 -7.10
CA VAL A 12 -3.14 6.02 -6.80
C VAL A 12 -1.71 6.16 -7.28
N SER A 13 -1.47 7.08 -8.22
CA SER A 13 -0.14 7.38 -8.73
C SER A 13 0.30 8.78 -8.32
N TYR A 14 1.57 8.91 -7.96
CA TYR A 14 2.20 10.20 -7.73
C TYR A 14 3.67 10.14 -8.14
N LYS A 15 4.03 10.88 -9.20
CA LYS A 15 5.34 10.82 -9.85
C LYS A 15 5.64 9.38 -10.32
N HIS A 16 6.77 8.79 -9.90
CA HIS A 16 7.12 7.41 -10.24
C HIS A 16 6.52 6.37 -9.28
N MET A 17 5.81 6.79 -8.23
CA MET A 17 5.25 5.90 -7.23
C MET A 17 3.82 5.51 -7.61
N ARG A 18 3.52 4.21 -7.52
CA ARG A 18 2.20 3.65 -7.81
C ARG A 18 1.73 2.81 -6.63
N PHE A 19 0.55 3.12 -6.13
CA PHE A 19 -0.07 2.42 -5.01
C PHE A 19 -1.38 1.80 -5.45
N LEU A 20 -1.66 0.58 -4.99
CA LEU A 20 -2.92 -0.11 -5.26
C LEU A 20 -3.67 -0.33 -3.95
N ILE A 21 -4.78 0.35 -3.77
CA ILE A 21 -5.64 0.17 -2.61
C ILE A 21 -6.68 -0.90 -2.94
N THR A 22 -6.65 -1.99 -2.19
CA THR A 22 -7.51 -3.16 -2.42
C THR A 22 -8.30 -3.53 -1.17
N HIS A 23 -9.29 -4.41 -1.35
CA HIS A 23 -10.03 -5.01 -0.25
C HIS A 23 -9.27 -6.20 0.32
N ASN A 24 -9.46 -6.46 1.62
CA ASN A 24 -8.93 -7.65 2.26
C ASN A 24 -9.45 -8.93 1.56
N PRO A 25 -8.57 -9.77 0.98
CA PRO A 25 -8.96 -11.01 0.36
C PRO A 25 -9.36 -12.04 1.43
N THR A 26 -10.09 -13.07 1.01
CA THR A 26 -10.27 -14.32 1.77
C THR A 26 -9.42 -15.42 1.11
N ASN A 27 -9.14 -16.50 1.85
CA ASN A 27 -8.43 -17.67 1.29
C ASN A 27 -9.07 -18.19 -0.01
N ALA A 28 -10.40 -18.12 -0.15
CA ALA A 28 -11.11 -18.54 -1.36
C ALA A 28 -10.89 -17.60 -2.56
N THR A 29 -10.62 -16.31 -2.33
CA THR A 29 -10.41 -15.31 -3.38
C THR A 29 -8.94 -14.98 -3.63
N LEU A 30 -8.02 -15.68 -2.95
CA LEU A 30 -6.60 -15.35 -2.94
C LEU A 30 -5.96 -15.52 -4.33
N SER A 31 -6.37 -16.53 -5.09
CA SER A 31 -5.89 -16.75 -6.46
C SER A 31 -6.22 -15.58 -7.39
N THR A 32 -7.48 -15.15 -7.41
CA THR A 32 -7.90 -13.97 -8.19
C THR A 32 -7.22 -12.69 -7.70
N PHE A 33 -7.01 -12.56 -6.39
CA PHE A 33 -6.28 -11.44 -5.82
C PHE A 33 -4.82 -11.39 -6.30
N ILE A 34 -4.14 -12.53 -6.37
CA ILE A 34 -2.77 -12.63 -6.92
C ILE A 34 -2.75 -12.24 -8.40
N GLU A 35 -3.73 -12.67 -9.19
CA GLU A 35 -3.86 -12.28 -10.60
C GLU A 35 -4.04 -10.76 -10.76
N ASP A 36 -4.91 -10.16 -9.94
CA ASP A 36 -5.11 -8.70 -9.92
C ASP A 36 -3.81 -7.99 -9.56
N LEU A 37 -3.10 -8.42 -8.51
CA LEU A 37 -1.82 -7.83 -8.11
C LEU A 37 -0.80 -7.89 -9.25
N LYS A 38 -0.68 -9.03 -9.92
CA LYS A 38 0.22 -9.18 -11.07
C LYS A 38 -0.17 -8.27 -12.23
N LYS A 39 -1.47 -8.14 -12.52
CA LYS A 39 -1.99 -7.26 -13.57
C LYS A 39 -1.61 -5.80 -13.35
N TYR A 40 -1.63 -5.33 -12.10
CA TYR A 40 -1.21 -3.97 -11.74
C TYR A 40 0.31 -3.82 -11.56
N GLY A 41 1.07 -4.92 -11.63
CA GLY A 41 2.52 -4.93 -11.40
C GLY A 41 2.90 -4.75 -9.93
N ALA A 42 2.04 -5.18 -9.01
CA ALA A 42 2.26 -5.07 -7.58
C ALA A 42 3.27 -6.11 -7.10
N THR A 43 4.41 -5.64 -6.59
CA THR A 43 5.50 -6.52 -6.11
C THR A 43 5.51 -6.65 -4.59
N THR A 44 4.73 -5.82 -3.90
CA THR A 44 4.68 -5.79 -2.44
C THR A 44 3.26 -5.49 -1.97
N VAL A 45 2.79 -6.23 -0.98
CA VAL A 45 1.49 -6.06 -0.32
C VAL A 45 1.73 -5.71 1.14
N VAL A 46 1.17 -4.60 1.59
CA VAL A 46 1.21 -4.18 3.00
C VAL A 46 -0.15 -4.40 3.64
N ARG A 47 -0.16 -5.23 4.69
CA ARG A 47 -1.32 -5.55 5.50
C ARG A 47 -1.31 -4.65 6.74
N VAL A 48 -2.24 -3.73 6.82
CA VAL A 48 -2.33 -2.76 7.94
C VAL A 48 -3.36 -3.16 9.01
N CYS A 49 -4.05 -4.29 8.81
CA CYS A 49 -5.11 -4.79 9.67
C CYS A 49 -4.83 -6.27 10.00
N GLU A 50 -5.67 -6.89 10.83
CA GLU A 50 -5.47 -8.27 11.28
C GLU A 50 -5.25 -9.27 10.12
N VAL A 51 -4.36 -10.22 10.36
CA VAL A 51 -4.01 -11.26 9.39
C VAL A 51 -5.16 -12.27 9.29
N THR A 52 -5.77 -12.35 8.12
CA THR A 52 -6.96 -13.19 7.88
C THR A 52 -6.75 -14.27 6.81
N TYR A 53 -5.57 -14.30 6.18
CA TYR A 53 -5.22 -15.25 5.14
C TYR A 53 -3.72 -15.52 5.15
N ASP A 54 -3.33 -16.66 4.58
CA ASP A 54 -1.94 -17.08 4.55
C ASP A 54 -1.14 -16.38 3.43
N LYS A 55 0.10 -16.00 3.73
CA LYS A 55 0.95 -15.25 2.81
C LYS A 55 1.79 -16.14 1.89
N THR A 56 1.88 -17.46 2.15
CA THR A 56 2.73 -18.35 1.35
C THR A 56 2.39 -18.36 -0.14
N PRO A 57 1.11 -18.25 -0.59
CA PRO A 57 0.81 -18.23 -2.02
C PRO A 57 1.29 -16.94 -2.68
N LEU A 58 1.23 -15.80 -1.98
CA LEU A 58 1.74 -14.52 -2.48
C LEU A 58 3.26 -14.54 -2.60
N GLU A 59 3.95 -15.06 -1.56
CA GLU A 59 5.41 -15.15 -1.56
C GLU A 59 5.91 -16.12 -2.64
N LYS A 60 5.19 -17.23 -2.87
CA LYS A 60 5.48 -18.18 -3.96
C LYS A 60 5.38 -17.53 -5.34
N ASP A 61 4.48 -16.57 -5.50
CA ASP A 61 4.29 -15.78 -6.72
C ASP A 61 5.20 -14.54 -6.80
N GLY A 62 6.19 -14.42 -5.89
CA GLY A 62 7.18 -13.34 -5.89
C GLY A 62 6.68 -12.02 -5.30
N ILE A 63 5.54 -12.04 -4.61
CA ILE A 63 4.95 -10.85 -3.99
C ILE A 63 5.38 -10.81 -2.51
N THR A 64 6.11 -9.77 -2.12
CA THR A 64 6.52 -9.58 -0.72
C THR A 64 5.32 -9.15 0.12
N VAL A 65 5.04 -9.82 1.24
CA VAL A 65 3.96 -9.43 2.17
C VAL A 65 4.56 -8.85 3.44
N VAL A 66 4.08 -7.66 3.84
CA VAL A 66 4.55 -6.92 5.01
C VAL A 66 3.40 -6.67 5.97
N ASP A 67 3.60 -6.98 7.25
CA ASP A 67 2.57 -6.93 8.29
C ASP A 67 2.84 -5.79 9.27
N TRP A 68 2.04 -4.73 9.17
CA TRP A 68 2.08 -3.59 10.09
C TRP A 68 0.69 -3.27 10.62
N PRO A 69 0.09 -4.17 11.42
CA PRO A 69 -1.21 -3.94 12.00
C PRO A 69 -1.20 -2.75 12.97
N PHE A 70 -2.21 -1.89 12.89
CA PHE A 70 -2.49 -0.85 13.87
C PHE A 70 -3.99 -0.60 13.98
N ASP A 71 -4.43 0.00 15.09
CA ASP A 71 -5.85 0.19 15.38
C ASP A 71 -6.55 1.07 14.35
N ASP A 72 -7.68 0.58 13.82
CA ASP A 72 -8.46 1.30 12.83
C ASP A 72 -9.00 2.63 13.39
N GLY A 73 -8.69 3.72 12.69
CA GLY A 73 -9.07 5.08 13.08
C GLY A 73 -8.17 5.72 14.12
N ALA A 74 -7.14 5.03 14.60
CA ALA A 74 -6.01 5.65 15.29
C ALA A 74 -4.99 6.17 14.27
N PRO A 75 -4.19 7.20 14.63
CA PRO A 75 -3.02 7.56 13.83
C PRO A 75 -2.02 6.40 13.82
N PRO A 76 -1.34 6.14 12.69
CA PRO A 76 -0.34 5.08 12.62
C PRO A 76 0.82 5.39 13.59
N PRO A 77 1.38 4.37 14.27
CA PRO A 77 2.55 4.54 15.13
C PRO A 77 3.73 5.13 14.36
N GLY A 78 4.55 5.96 15.02
CA GLY A 78 5.70 6.61 14.37
C GLY A 78 6.65 5.62 13.68
N LYS A 79 6.87 4.45 14.28
CA LYS A 79 7.68 3.37 13.71
C LYS A 79 7.08 2.81 12.40
N VAL A 80 5.76 2.61 12.34
CA VAL A 80 5.07 2.13 11.13
C VAL A 80 5.21 3.14 9.99
N VAL A 81 5.13 4.44 10.31
CA VAL A 81 5.34 5.51 9.32
C VAL A 81 6.77 5.51 8.80
N GLU A 82 7.76 5.36 9.67
CA GLU A 82 9.18 5.32 9.29
C GLU A 82 9.52 4.07 8.45
N ASP A 83 9.01 2.92 8.85
CA ASP A 83 9.17 1.65 8.13
C ASP A 83 8.49 1.73 6.74
N TRP A 84 7.28 2.30 6.67
CA TRP A 84 6.57 2.53 5.40
C TRP A 84 7.34 3.45 4.46
N LEU A 85 7.83 4.60 4.95
CA LEU A 85 8.61 5.52 4.14
C LEU A 85 9.90 4.86 3.61
N SER A 86 10.55 4.05 4.44
CA SER A 86 11.76 3.31 4.07
C SER A 86 11.46 2.24 3.02
N LEU A 87 10.38 1.48 3.18
CA LEU A 87 9.92 0.47 2.21
C LEU A 87 9.59 1.09 0.86
N VAL A 88 8.76 2.15 0.85
CA VAL A 88 8.38 2.88 -0.37
C VAL A 88 9.63 3.35 -1.11
N LYS A 89 10.56 3.99 -0.39
CA LYS A 89 11.80 4.47 -0.98
C LYS A 89 12.63 3.33 -1.58
N ALA A 90 12.83 2.24 -0.84
CA ALA A 90 13.60 1.09 -1.32
C ALA A 90 12.95 0.48 -2.58
N LYS A 91 11.65 0.17 -2.51
CA LYS A 91 10.93 -0.50 -3.60
C LYS A 91 10.90 0.31 -4.90
N PHE A 92 10.59 1.60 -4.81
CA PHE A 92 10.58 2.44 -6.02
C PHE A 92 11.98 2.82 -6.52
N CYS A 93 13.02 2.69 -5.69
CA CYS A 93 14.41 2.84 -6.13
C CYS A 93 14.95 1.57 -6.80
N GLU A 94 14.58 0.39 -6.31
CA GLU A 94 15.02 -0.91 -6.82
C GLU A 94 14.26 -1.32 -8.08
N ALA A 95 12.95 -1.07 -8.11
CA ALA A 95 12.07 -1.45 -9.20
C ALA A 95 11.24 -0.25 -9.69
N PRO A 96 11.79 0.58 -10.60
CA PRO A 96 11.04 1.66 -11.23
C PRO A 96 9.78 1.14 -11.94
N GLY A 97 8.63 1.76 -11.69
CA GLY A 97 7.36 1.36 -12.30
C GLY A 97 6.62 0.20 -11.60
N SER A 98 7.21 -0.38 -10.55
CA SER A 98 6.52 -1.32 -9.66
C SER A 98 5.31 -0.67 -8.97
N CYS A 99 4.47 -1.49 -8.34
CA CYS A 99 3.34 -1.03 -7.56
C CYS A 99 3.40 -1.61 -6.13
N VAL A 100 3.01 -0.80 -5.15
CA VAL A 100 2.86 -1.23 -3.75
C VAL A 100 1.37 -1.30 -3.43
N ALA A 101 0.87 -2.50 -3.16
CA ALA A 101 -0.50 -2.72 -2.78
C ALA A 101 -0.69 -2.56 -1.27
N VAL A 102 -1.81 -1.97 -0.86
CA VAL A 102 -2.20 -1.80 0.55
C VAL A 102 -3.65 -2.23 0.70
N HIS A 103 -3.96 -2.97 1.76
CA HIS A 103 -5.34 -3.30 2.11
C HIS A 103 -5.57 -3.25 3.62
N CYS A 104 -6.83 -3.03 3.99
CA CYS A 104 -7.33 -3.24 5.34
C CYS A 104 -8.59 -4.12 5.30
N VAL A 105 -8.90 -4.76 6.44
CA VAL A 105 -10.09 -5.60 6.68
C VAL A 105 -11.39 -4.86 6.38
N ALA A 106 -11.50 -3.57 6.73
CA ALA A 106 -12.72 -2.78 6.52
C ALA A 106 -12.91 -2.27 5.07
N GLY A 107 -11.92 -2.43 4.18
CA GLY A 107 -11.93 -1.81 2.85
C GLY A 107 -11.99 -0.26 2.89
N LEU A 108 -12.08 0.36 1.71
CA LEU A 108 -12.23 1.83 1.55
C LEU A 108 -13.61 2.39 1.94
N GLY A 109 -14.46 1.64 2.66
CA GLY A 109 -15.88 1.95 2.76
C GLY A 109 -16.53 1.58 4.08
N ARG A 110 -16.45 2.48 5.07
CA ARG A 110 -17.45 2.52 6.15
C ARG A 110 -18.47 3.60 5.84
N LYS A 111 -19.61 3.26 5.22
CA LYS A 111 -20.93 3.96 5.28
C LYS A 111 -20.97 5.52 5.21
N ARG A 112 -19.89 6.19 4.86
CA ARG A 112 -19.69 7.65 4.91
C ARG A 112 -19.07 8.08 3.59
N ARG A 113 -19.45 9.26 3.09
CA ARG A 113 -18.76 9.90 1.97
C ARG A 113 -17.36 10.29 2.45
N GLY A 114 -16.34 9.52 2.07
CA GLY A 114 -14.93 9.82 2.36
C GLY A 114 -14.13 8.62 2.86
N ALA A 115 -12.88 8.51 2.42
CA ALA A 115 -11.94 7.47 2.84
C ALA A 115 -11.21 7.81 4.16
N ILE A 116 -11.22 9.08 4.56
CA ILE A 116 -10.45 9.64 5.68
C ILE A 116 -11.43 10.12 6.76
N ASN A 117 -11.20 9.72 8.02
CA ASN A 117 -11.99 10.19 9.16
C ASN A 117 -11.37 11.43 9.83
N SER A 118 -12.11 12.10 10.71
CA SER A 118 -11.65 13.33 11.38
C SER A 118 -10.36 13.16 12.19
N LYS A 119 -10.12 11.99 12.82
CA LYS A 119 -8.86 11.74 13.55
C LYS A 119 -7.67 11.64 12.60
N GLN A 120 -7.85 10.99 11.46
CA GLN A 120 -6.84 10.88 10.41
C GLN A 120 -6.56 12.23 9.77
N LEU A 121 -7.59 13.06 9.54
CA LEU A 121 -7.41 14.41 9.02
C LEU A 121 -6.59 15.26 10.00
N THR A 122 -6.96 15.29 11.28
CA THR A 122 -6.22 16.01 12.32
C THR A 122 -4.77 15.53 12.43
N TYR A 123 -4.52 14.23 12.25
CA TYR A 123 -3.17 13.68 12.20
C TYR A 123 -2.39 14.23 11.01
N LEU A 124 -2.97 14.20 9.80
CA LEU A 124 -2.34 14.69 8.57
C LEU A 124 -2.07 16.20 8.61
N GLU A 125 -2.97 17.00 9.20
CA GLU A 125 -2.78 18.45 9.39
C GLU A 125 -1.59 18.78 10.31
N LYS A 126 -1.39 17.96 11.35
CA LYS A 126 -0.28 18.14 12.31
C LYS A 126 1.01 17.47 11.86
N TYR A 127 0.94 16.53 10.91
CA TYR A 127 2.09 15.76 10.47
C TYR A 127 3.11 16.66 9.79
N ARG A 128 4.33 16.70 10.35
CA ARG A 128 5.48 17.35 9.73
C ARG A 128 6.36 16.30 9.06
N PRO A 129 6.54 16.34 7.72
CA PRO A 129 7.44 15.43 7.03
C PRO A 129 8.85 15.51 7.61
N LYS A 130 9.37 14.37 8.09
CA LYS A 130 10.73 14.30 8.63
C LYS A 130 11.80 14.25 7.53
N GLN A 131 11.43 13.82 6.32
CA GLN A 131 12.31 13.67 5.18
C GLN A 131 11.55 14.04 3.90
N ARG A 132 12.27 14.58 2.92
CA ARG A 132 11.72 14.90 1.60
C ARG A 132 12.27 13.92 0.58
N LEU A 133 11.39 13.08 0.01
CA LEU A 133 11.74 12.26 -1.15
C LEU A 133 12.17 13.19 -2.30
N ARG A 134 13.48 13.25 -2.58
CA ARG A 134 14.03 13.98 -3.72
C ARG A 134 14.06 13.06 -4.93
N PHE A 135 13.54 13.59 -6.04
CA PHE A 135 13.53 12.92 -7.34
C PHE A 135 14.64 13.58 -8.15
N LYS A 136 15.63 12.80 -8.64
CA LYS A 136 16.63 13.30 -9.59
C LYS A 136 16.07 13.17 -11.02
N ASP A 137 16.40 14.14 -11.87
CA ASP A 137 15.89 14.27 -13.23
C ASP A 137 16.04 13.00 -14.08
N PRO A 138 15.09 12.69 -14.99
CA PRO A 138 15.15 11.52 -15.86
C PRO A 138 16.32 11.51 -16.85
N HIS A 139 16.96 12.67 -17.10
CA HIS A 139 17.99 12.83 -18.14
C HIS A 139 19.41 12.46 -17.69
N THR A 140 19.64 12.15 -16.41
CA THR A 140 20.95 11.68 -15.94
C THR A 140 20.85 10.20 -15.61
N HIS A 141 21.13 9.37 -16.62
CA HIS A 141 21.25 7.93 -16.47
C HIS A 141 22.16 7.57 -15.29
N LYS A 142 21.65 6.68 -14.43
CA LYS A 142 22.30 6.11 -13.24
C LYS A 142 22.48 7.09 -12.08
N THR A 143 21.50 7.18 -11.18
CA THR A 143 21.72 7.04 -9.73
C THR A 143 20.42 7.13 -8.93
N ARG A 144 20.19 6.05 -8.18
CA ARG A 144 19.32 5.78 -7.03
C ARG A 144 18.63 6.98 -6.36
N CYS A 145 17.38 6.77 -5.95
CA CYS A 145 16.63 7.62 -5.04
C CYS A 145 17.37 7.76 -3.70
N CYS A 146 18.11 8.85 -3.50
CA CYS A 146 18.75 9.16 -2.22
C CYS A 146 17.84 10.00 -1.33
N VAL A 147 17.81 9.69 -0.03
CA VAL A 147 17.33 10.62 1.01
C VAL A 147 18.50 11.53 1.32
N MET A 148 18.22 12.83 1.39
CA MET A 148 18.90 13.73 2.32
C MET A 148 17.85 14.18 3.33
#